data_AF-A0A3N9NGT1-F1
#
_entry.id   AF-A0A3N9NGT1-F1
#
_cell.length_a   1.000
_cell.length_b   1.000
_cell.length_c   1.000
_cell.angle_alpha   90.00
_cell.angle_beta   90.00
_cell.angle_gamma   90.00
#
_symmetry.space_group_name_H-M   'P 1'
#
loop_
_entity.id
_entity.type
_entity.pdbx_description
1 polymer ?
#
loop_
_entity_poly.entity_id
_entity_poly.type
_entity_poly.pdbx_seq_one_letter_code
_entity_poly.pdbx_strand_id
1 'polypeptide(L)'
;MSKFINIRQIWHPEGYHPPGSQKAFFQGWFFKLVDREKKNILAVIPGVFLKEKDAVSHAFIQILEGRTHQSFYYSFPLNQFQAARDRLNIRIGDNYFSEQAMRLNLSEDAPEIQGKIEFGQFRPWPVRIFSPGAMGYYAFIPLLQCYHGIISLNHSLRGELKIGADTVTFEGGKGYIEDDWGRSFPEAYIWMQSNHFQEEGTSLAVSVAKIPWLGSHFRGFIIGLLWNGTLYRFSSYNGSQLGGLVLNENQISFTVYNKRYQMDITAVMGSRGNLKGPSDIQIFERVSESLDATISIKLYRKKGSDKKLLYKDEGFPAGAEANGRLEVLLD
;
A
#
# COMPACT_ATOMS: atom_id res chain seq x y z
N MET A 1 -14.05 -17.73 -20.03
CA MET A 1 -12.94 -17.49 -19.07
C MET A 1 -13.08 -18.47 -17.91
N SER A 2 -12.01 -19.16 -17.53
CA SER A 2 -12.02 -20.22 -16.50
C SER A 2 -12.64 -19.73 -15.20
N LYS A 3 -13.64 -20.48 -14.68
CA LYS A 3 -14.37 -20.21 -13.43
C LYS A 3 -13.55 -20.52 -12.15
N PHE A 4 -12.30 -20.95 -12.29
CA PHE A 4 -11.48 -21.39 -11.16
C PHE A 4 -10.37 -20.37 -10.86
N ILE A 5 -10.35 -19.89 -9.62
CA ILE A 5 -9.22 -19.13 -9.05
C ILE A 5 -7.99 -20.04 -9.14
N ASN A 6 -6.93 -19.56 -9.79
CA ASN A 6 -5.68 -20.32 -9.83
C ASN A 6 -5.00 -20.16 -8.46
N ILE A 7 -5.09 -21.20 -7.63
CA ILE A 7 -4.55 -21.22 -6.26
C ILE A 7 -3.07 -20.82 -6.21
N ARG A 8 -2.30 -21.01 -7.30
CA ARG A 8 -0.89 -20.61 -7.37
C ARG A 8 -0.68 -19.11 -7.14
N GLN A 9 -1.66 -18.27 -7.52
CA GLN A 9 -1.56 -16.81 -7.38
C GLN A 9 -1.46 -16.35 -5.93
N ILE A 10 -1.93 -17.16 -4.98
CA ILE A 10 -1.80 -16.86 -3.55
C ILE A 10 -0.34 -16.62 -3.15
N TRP A 11 0.62 -17.29 -3.80
CA TRP A 11 2.06 -17.10 -3.54
C TRP A 11 2.72 -16.04 -4.44
N HIS A 12 1.93 -15.32 -5.23
CA HIS A 12 2.37 -14.23 -6.10
C HIS A 12 1.59 -12.96 -5.78
N PRO A 13 1.72 -12.40 -4.56
CA PRO A 13 1.04 -11.17 -4.17
C PRO A 13 1.37 -9.98 -5.08
N GLU A 14 2.44 -10.07 -5.85
CA GLU A 14 2.85 -9.08 -6.85
C GLU A 14 2.10 -9.18 -8.19
N GLY A 15 1.44 -10.30 -8.45
CA GLY A 15 0.79 -10.60 -9.73
C GLY A 15 -0.66 -10.15 -9.80
N TYR A 16 -1.25 -10.30 -10.98
CA TYR A 16 -2.67 -10.07 -11.22
C TYR A 16 -3.54 -11.19 -10.67
N HIS A 17 -4.58 -10.82 -9.92
CA HIS A 17 -5.53 -11.71 -9.23
C HIS A 17 -6.91 -11.63 -9.90
N PRO A 18 -7.14 -12.34 -11.02
CA PRO A 18 -8.40 -12.25 -11.76
C PRO A 18 -9.61 -12.58 -10.86
N PRO A 19 -10.75 -11.90 -11.07
CA PRO A 19 -11.92 -11.96 -10.18
C PRO A 19 -12.57 -13.33 -10.02
N GLY A 20 -12.21 -14.33 -10.83
CA GLY A 20 -12.89 -15.61 -10.88
C GLY A 20 -14.37 -15.43 -11.22
N SER A 21 -15.25 -15.75 -10.27
CA SER A 21 -16.71 -15.59 -10.39
C SER A 21 -17.26 -14.29 -9.79
N GLN A 22 -16.40 -13.39 -9.31
CA GLN A 22 -16.84 -12.13 -8.70
C GLN A 22 -17.45 -11.19 -9.76
N LYS A 23 -18.56 -10.55 -9.39
CA LYS A 23 -19.33 -9.64 -10.26
C LYS A 23 -18.74 -8.23 -10.32
N ALA A 24 -18.06 -7.81 -9.25
CA ALA A 24 -17.35 -6.55 -9.14
C ALA A 24 -15.95 -6.84 -8.59
N PHE A 25 -14.96 -6.12 -9.08
CA PHE A 25 -13.57 -6.36 -8.73
C PHE A 25 -12.73 -5.12 -8.97
N PHE A 26 -11.74 -4.92 -8.11
CA PHE A 26 -10.65 -3.99 -8.34
C PHE A 26 -9.33 -4.68 -8.06
N GLN A 27 -8.28 -4.19 -8.71
CA GLN A 27 -6.91 -4.39 -8.28
C GLN A 27 -6.11 -3.12 -8.58
N GLY A 28 -5.28 -2.69 -7.63
CA GLY A 28 -4.45 -1.51 -7.77
C GLY A 28 -3.11 -1.71 -7.07
N TRP A 29 -2.04 -1.39 -7.79
CA TRP A 29 -0.68 -1.46 -7.26
C TRP A 29 -0.23 -0.06 -6.90
N PHE A 30 0.01 0.21 -5.62
CA PHE A 30 0.44 1.51 -5.13
C PHE A 30 1.97 1.60 -5.14
N PHE A 31 2.53 2.43 -6.02
CA PHE A 31 3.95 2.77 -6.07
C PHE A 31 4.16 4.12 -5.42
N LYS A 32 4.89 4.17 -4.30
CA LYS A 32 5.34 5.43 -3.72
C LYS A 32 6.80 5.66 -4.08
N LEU A 33 7.09 6.83 -4.61
CA LEU A 33 8.41 7.29 -5.01
C LEU A 33 8.76 8.56 -4.24
N VAL A 34 9.92 8.58 -3.61
CA VAL A 34 10.45 9.77 -2.94
C VAL A 34 11.88 9.99 -3.39
N ASP A 35 12.20 11.19 -3.85
CA ASP A 35 13.56 11.54 -4.23
C ASP A 35 14.50 11.64 -3.02
N ARG A 36 15.80 11.65 -3.30
CA ARG A 36 16.83 11.68 -2.25
C ARG A 36 16.68 12.87 -1.29
N GLU A 37 16.34 14.03 -1.83
CA GLU A 37 16.20 15.28 -1.10
C GLU A 37 14.83 15.46 -0.44
N LYS A 38 13.92 14.48 -0.60
CA LYS A 38 12.55 14.49 -0.08
C LYS A 38 11.73 15.68 -0.60
N LYS A 39 12.15 16.26 -1.73
CA LYS A 39 11.49 17.38 -2.39
C LYS A 39 10.38 16.89 -3.30
N ASN A 40 10.46 15.68 -3.80
CA ASN A 40 9.50 15.12 -4.74
C ASN A 40 8.96 13.83 -4.18
N ILE A 41 7.65 13.79 -3.99
CA ILE A 41 6.93 12.65 -3.43
C ILE A 41 5.77 12.37 -4.39
N LEU A 42 5.73 11.17 -4.94
CA LEU A 42 4.73 10.78 -5.92
C LEU A 42 4.18 9.42 -5.56
N ALA A 43 2.86 9.28 -5.54
CA ALA A 43 2.22 7.97 -5.62
C ALA A 43 1.69 7.75 -7.04
N VAL A 44 1.94 6.57 -7.60
CA VAL A 44 1.48 6.13 -8.92
C VAL A 44 0.76 4.80 -8.74
N ILE A 45 -0.49 4.73 -9.17
CA ILE A 45 -1.39 3.62 -8.89
C ILE A 45 -1.99 3.11 -10.21
N PRO A 46 -1.29 2.26 -10.97
CA PRO A 46 -1.93 1.49 -12.03
C PRO A 46 -2.95 0.51 -11.45
N GLY A 47 -4.04 0.28 -12.17
CA GLY A 47 -5.03 -0.67 -11.73
C GLY A 47 -6.10 -0.98 -12.76
N VAL A 48 -7.01 -1.85 -12.35
CA VAL A 48 -8.20 -2.22 -13.12
C VAL A 48 -9.41 -2.21 -12.21
N PHE A 49 -10.53 -1.73 -12.76
CA PHE A 49 -11.82 -1.73 -12.10
C PHE A 49 -12.86 -2.40 -12.99
N LEU A 50 -13.53 -3.41 -12.47
CA LEU A 50 -14.53 -4.23 -13.15
C LEU A 50 -15.86 -4.13 -12.40
N LYS A 51 -16.96 -3.84 -13.11
CA LYS A 51 -18.33 -3.89 -12.56
C LYS A 51 -19.19 -4.90 -13.30
N GLU A 52 -20.32 -5.25 -12.68
CA GLU A 52 -21.28 -6.26 -13.17
C GLU A 52 -21.94 -5.88 -14.51
N LYS A 53 -21.93 -4.59 -14.88
CA LYS A 53 -22.33 -4.09 -16.20
C LYS A 53 -21.11 -3.42 -16.85
N ASP A 54 -20.68 -3.94 -17.99
CA ASP A 54 -19.42 -3.59 -18.68
C ASP A 54 -19.23 -2.08 -18.96
N ALA A 55 -20.30 -1.28 -18.98
CA ALA A 55 -20.28 0.13 -19.36
C ALA A 55 -19.43 1.05 -18.46
N VAL A 56 -18.89 0.55 -17.33
CA VAL A 56 -18.07 1.33 -16.38
C VAL A 56 -16.73 0.66 -16.09
N SER A 57 -16.47 -0.52 -16.66
CA SER A 57 -15.21 -1.23 -16.41
C SER A 57 -14.09 -0.59 -17.23
N HIS A 58 -12.97 -0.26 -16.58
CA HIS A 58 -11.84 0.39 -17.21
C HIS A 58 -10.55 0.06 -16.45
N ALA A 59 -9.43 0.23 -17.13
CA ALA A 59 -8.15 0.31 -16.47
C ALA A 59 -7.82 1.76 -16.16
N PHE A 60 -6.92 1.98 -15.23
CA PHE A 60 -6.57 3.33 -14.83
C PHE A 60 -5.13 3.43 -14.38
N ILE A 61 -4.62 4.66 -14.42
CA ILE A 61 -3.45 5.08 -13.66
C ILE A 61 -3.88 6.28 -12.84
N GLN A 62 -3.73 6.21 -11.54
CA GLN A 62 -4.00 7.32 -10.63
C GLN A 62 -2.69 7.86 -10.07
N ILE A 63 -2.57 9.18 -9.98
CA ILE A 63 -1.38 9.88 -9.48
C ILE A 63 -1.78 10.70 -8.27
N LEU A 64 -0.95 10.73 -7.24
CA LEU A 64 -1.03 11.70 -6.14
C LEU A 64 0.34 12.35 -5.94
N GLU A 65 0.37 13.67 -6.05
CA GLU A 65 1.57 14.45 -5.80
C GLU A 65 1.61 14.91 -4.34
N GLY A 66 2.65 14.50 -3.61
CA GLY A 66 2.70 14.66 -2.16
C GLY A 66 2.94 16.08 -1.65
N ARG A 67 3.31 17.03 -2.51
CA ARG A 67 3.49 18.44 -2.13
C ARG A 67 2.29 19.32 -2.43
N THR A 68 1.69 19.11 -3.58
CA THR A 68 0.54 19.91 -4.05
C THR A 68 -0.77 19.27 -3.58
N HIS A 69 -0.72 17.99 -3.18
CA HIS A 69 -1.86 17.16 -2.80
C HIS A 69 -2.87 16.99 -3.94
N GLN A 70 -2.44 17.29 -5.17
CA GLN A 70 -3.24 17.12 -6.36
C GLN A 70 -3.24 15.65 -6.78
N SER A 71 -4.41 15.19 -7.18
CA SER A 71 -4.61 13.86 -7.72
C SER A 71 -5.10 13.92 -9.15
N PHE A 72 -4.60 12.99 -9.96
CA PHE A 72 -4.93 12.88 -11.37
C PHE A 72 -5.36 11.45 -11.67
N TYR A 73 -6.30 11.27 -12.59
CA TYR A 73 -6.90 9.97 -12.88
C TYR A 73 -7.04 9.77 -14.38
N TYR A 74 -6.19 8.92 -14.92
CA TYR A 74 -6.12 8.59 -16.34
C TYR A 74 -6.91 7.30 -16.56
N SER A 75 -7.98 7.38 -17.35
CA SER A 75 -8.84 6.24 -17.65
C SER A 75 -8.47 5.61 -18.98
N PHE A 76 -8.41 4.28 -19.03
CA PHE A 76 -8.04 3.51 -20.20
C PHE A 76 -9.09 2.44 -20.51
N PRO A 77 -9.41 2.20 -21.80
CA PRO A 77 -10.22 1.06 -22.20
C PRO A 77 -9.63 -0.27 -21.70
N LEU A 78 -10.48 -1.21 -21.27
CA LEU A 78 -10.02 -2.50 -20.72
C LEU A 78 -9.13 -3.31 -21.67
N ASN A 79 -9.31 -3.20 -22.99
CA ASN A 79 -8.49 -3.92 -23.95
C ASN A 79 -7.02 -3.45 -23.98
N GLN A 80 -6.70 -2.32 -23.32
CA GLN A 80 -5.34 -1.83 -23.14
C GLN A 80 -4.67 -2.34 -21.86
N PHE A 81 -5.39 -3.06 -20.99
CA PHE A 81 -4.86 -3.62 -19.75
C PHE A 81 -4.35 -5.05 -19.93
N GLN A 82 -3.11 -5.28 -19.53
CA GLN A 82 -2.51 -6.61 -19.46
C GLN A 82 -1.66 -6.70 -18.20
N ALA A 83 -1.78 -7.81 -17.46
CA ALA A 83 -0.96 -8.04 -16.29
C ALA A 83 -0.60 -9.52 -16.13
N ALA A 84 0.65 -9.80 -15.75
CA ALA A 84 1.11 -11.14 -15.45
C ALA A 84 0.54 -11.61 -14.11
N ARG A 85 0.35 -12.93 -13.96
CA ARG A 85 -0.31 -13.54 -12.79
C ARG A 85 0.68 -14.02 -11.71
N ASP A 86 1.96 -14.04 -12.05
CA ASP A 86 3.04 -14.73 -11.34
C ASP A 86 4.26 -13.84 -11.09
N ARG A 87 4.13 -12.54 -11.38
CA ARG A 87 5.16 -11.51 -11.22
C ARG A 87 4.56 -10.12 -11.38
N LEU A 88 5.25 -9.09 -10.87
CA LEU A 88 4.91 -7.70 -11.16
C LEU A 88 5.25 -7.39 -12.63
N ASN A 89 4.24 -7.36 -13.48
CA ASN A 89 4.36 -6.96 -14.88
C ASN A 89 3.00 -6.49 -15.37
N ILE A 90 2.82 -5.18 -15.50
CA ILE A 90 1.55 -4.54 -15.85
C ILE A 90 1.79 -3.63 -17.07
N ARG A 91 0.86 -3.66 -18.01
CA ARG A 91 0.79 -2.75 -19.17
C ARG A 91 -0.59 -2.13 -19.22
N ILE A 92 -0.63 -0.80 -19.36
CA ILE A 92 -1.85 -0.01 -19.54
C ILE A 92 -1.58 1.00 -20.64
N GLY A 93 -2.07 0.71 -21.85
CA GLY A 93 -1.69 1.47 -23.05
C GLY A 93 -0.17 1.42 -23.25
N ASP A 94 0.47 2.59 -23.36
CA ASP A 94 1.92 2.73 -23.50
C ASP A 94 2.69 2.73 -22.18
N ASN A 95 2.00 2.60 -21.05
CA ASN A 95 2.59 2.58 -19.71
C ASN A 95 3.00 1.18 -19.31
N TYR A 96 4.08 1.07 -18.54
CA TYR A 96 4.66 -0.21 -18.13
C TYR A 96 5.14 -0.18 -16.68
N PHE A 97 4.85 -1.24 -15.93
CA PHE A 97 5.26 -1.39 -14.53
C PHE A 97 5.80 -2.80 -14.33
N SER A 98 6.94 -2.91 -13.66
CA SER A 98 7.64 -4.18 -13.43
C SER A 98 8.49 -4.12 -12.17
N GLU A 99 9.10 -5.24 -11.81
CA GLU A 99 10.09 -5.31 -10.73
C GLU A 99 11.35 -4.48 -11.01
N GLN A 100 11.66 -4.21 -12.29
CA GLN A 100 12.89 -3.53 -12.69
C GLN A 100 12.67 -2.05 -13.00
N ALA A 101 11.46 -1.65 -13.41
CA ALA A 101 11.18 -0.28 -13.78
C ALA A 101 9.68 0.02 -13.89
N MET A 102 9.38 1.31 -13.80
CA MET A 102 8.14 1.94 -14.24
C MET A 102 8.44 2.89 -15.40
N ARG A 103 7.63 2.84 -16.45
CA ARG A 103 7.64 3.78 -17.57
C ARG A 103 6.25 4.39 -17.71
N LEU A 104 6.18 5.72 -17.68
CA LEU A 104 4.96 6.48 -17.87
C LEU A 104 5.00 7.20 -19.22
N ASN A 105 3.86 7.17 -19.91
CA ASN A 105 3.57 7.93 -21.11
C ASN A 105 2.08 8.34 -21.04
N LEU A 106 1.81 9.34 -20.22
CA LEU A 106 0.48 9.89 -19.93
C LEU A 106 0.36 11.24 -20.61
N SER A 107 -0.53 11.36 -21.60
CA SER A 107 -0.69 12.56 -22.43
C SER A 107 -2.11 13.13 -22.44
N GLU A 108 -3.10 12.38 -21.94
CA GLU A 108 -4.51 12.76 -21.88
C GLU A 108 -4.87 13.08 -20.43
N ASP A 109 -5.80 14.00 -20.13
CA ASP A 109 -6.26 14.29 -18.76
C ASP A 109 -5.15 14.75 -17.79
N ALA A 110 -4.52 15.89 -18.10
CA ALA A 110 -3.49 16.69 -17.39
C ALA A 110 -3.04 16.28 -15.95
N PRO A 111 -1.75 16.43 -15.61
CA PRO A 111 -0.63 16.91 -16.44
C PRO A 111 -0.03 15.81 -17.34
N GLU A 112 0.63 16.19 -18.43
CA GLU A 112 1.43 15.22 -19.20
C GLU A 112 2.56 14.67 -18.32
N ILE A 113 2.67 13.34 -18.22
CA ILE A 113 3.73 12.66 -17.46
C ILE A 113 4.44 11.65 -18.35
N GLN A 114 5.73 11.89 -18.58
CA GLN A 114 6.57 11.02 -19.40
C GLN A 114 7.90 10.73 -18.72
N GLY A 115 8.35 9.50 -18.78
CA GLY A 115 9.68 9.14 -18.30
C GLY A 115 9.79 7.71 -17.84
N LYS A 116 10.92 7.41 -17.20
CA LYS A 116 11.24 6.07 -16.72
C LYS A 116 11.97 6.16 -15.40
N ILE A 117 11.48 5.39 -14.43
CA ILE A 117 12.16 5.15 -13.16
C ILE A 117 12.57 3.68 -13.12
N GLU A 118 13.87 3.43 -12.98
CA GLU A 118 14.45 2.12 -12.71
C GLU A 118 14.45 1.84 -11.21
N PHE A 119 14.20 0.59 -10.88
CA PHE A 119 14.14 0.12 -9.50
C PHE A 119 15.35 -0.76 -9.19
N GLY A 120 15.93 -0.53 -8.01
CA GLY A 120 16.93 -1.43 -7.43
C GLY A 120 16.30 -2.70 -6.88
N GLN A 121 17.11 -3.48 -6.17
CA GLN A 121 16.66 -4.73 -5.57
C GLN A 121 15.54 -4.48 -4.54
N PHE A 122 14.41 -5.14 -4.73
CA PHE A 122 13.29 -5.11 -3.79
C PHE A 122 13.64 -5.76 -2.45
N ARG A 123 13.05 -5.24 -1.38
CA ARG A 123 12.99 -5.86 -0.06
C ARG A 123 11.55 -6.32 0.23
N PRO A 124 11.13 -7.49 -0.29
CA PRO A 124 9.73 -7.90 -0.21
C PRO A 124 9.32 -8.35 1.19
N TRP A 125 8.01 -8.38 1.44
CA TRP A 125 7.49 -9.17 2.56
C TRP A 125 7.66 -10.66 2.24
N PRO A 126 8.21 -11.49 3.16
CA PRO A 126 8.50 -12.88 2.84
C PRO A 126 7.27 -13.70 2.44
N VAL A 127 7.35 -14.37 1.31
CA VAL A 127 6.36 -15.36 0.86
C VAL A 127 6.82 -16.76 1.30
N ARG A 128 5.96 -17.49 2.01
CA ARG A 128 6.19 -18.87 2.43
C ARG A 128 4.97 -19.72 2.14
N ILE A 129 5.16 -21.04 2.07
CA ILE A 129 4.11 -22.01 1.76
C ILE A 129 2.87 -21.80 2.64
N PHE A 130 3.04 -21.66 3.97
CA PHE A 130 1.94 -21.45 4.93
C PHE A 130 1.76 -19.98 5.38
N SER A 131 2.51 -19.06 4.77
CA SER A 131 2.42 -17.62 5.06
C SER A 131 2.72 -16.86 3.77
N PRO A 132 1.81 -16.92 2.79
CA PRO A 132 1.95 -16.20 1.52
C PRO A 132 1.87 -14.68 1.73
N GLY A 133 3.05 -14.05 1.76
CA GLY A 133 3.17 -12.59 1.84
C GLY A 133 2.62 -11.99 3.13
N ALA A 134 2.15 -10.74 3.00
CA ALA A 134 1.70 -9.88 4.08
C ALA A 134 0.45 -10.44 4.81
N MET A 135 -0.46 -11.07 4.07
CA MET A 135 -1.70 -11.64 4.59
C MET A 135 -1.49 -12.92 5.42
N GLY A 136 -0.33 -13.57 5.34
CA GLY A 136 -0.11 -14.83 6.03
C GLY A 136 -1.18 -15.86 5.66
N TYR A 137 -1.71 -16.61 6.63
CA TYR A 137 -2.75 -17.59 6.33
C TYR A 137 -4.11 -16.95 5.93
N TYR A 138 -4.32 -15.64 6.11
CA TYR A 138 -5.52 -14.97 5.63
C TYR A 138 -5.63 -14.99 4.11
N ALA A 139 -4.52 -15.14 3.37
CA ALA A 139 -4.56 -15.24 1.91
C ALA A 139 -5.31 -16.49 1.41
N PHE A 140 -5.45 -17.52 2.25
CA PHE A 140 -6.21 -18.74 1.92
C PHE A 140 -7.71 -18.59 2.19
N ILE A 141 -8.13 -17.53 2.87
CA ILE A 141 -9.54 -17.29 3.19
C ILE A 141 -10.21 -16.74 1.93
N PRO A 142 -11.19 -17.43 1.35
CA PRO A 142 -11.84 -16.96 0.14
C PRO A 142 -12.80 -15.80 0.44
N LEU A 143 -13.02 -14.95 -0.57
CA LEU A 143 -14.06 -13.91 -0.55
C LEU A 143 -13.87 -12.85 0.55
N LEU A 144 -12.63 -12.55 0.94
CA LEU A 144 -12.36 -11.33 1.70
C LEU A 144 -12.70 -10.11 0.83
N GLN A 145 -13.21 -9.05 1.46
CA GLN A 145 -13.58 -7.81 0.78
C GLN A 145 -12.38 -7.20 0.03
N CYS A 146 -11.20 -7.27 0.65
CA CYS A 146 -9.93 -6.76 0.16
C CYS A 146 -8.82 -7.68 0.66
N TYR A 147 -7.89 -8.00 -0.22
CA TYR A 147 -6.61 -8.65 0.06
C TYR A 147 -5.50 -7.63 -0.14
N HIS A 148 -4.40 -7.81 0.59
CA HIS A 148 -3.30 -6.86 0.65
C HIS A 148 -1.95 -7.54 0.44
N GLY A 149 -1.10 -6.99 -0.43
CA GLY A 149 0.22 -7.52 -0.77
C GLY A 149 1.29 -6.46 -0.58
N ILE A 150 2.30 -6.71 0.24
CA ILE A 150 3.49 -5.84 0.34
C ILE A 150 4.59 -6.39 -0.56
N ILE A 151 4.73 -5.79 -1.75
CA ILE A 151 5.62 -6.24 -2.82
C ILE A 151 7.06 -5.82 -2.55
N SER A 152 7.25 -4.56 -2.14
CA SER A 152 8.57 -4.04 -1.76
C SER A 152 8.45 -3.07 -0.60
N LEU A 153 9.02 -3.43 0.54
CA LEU A 153 9.19 -2.52 1.67
C LEU A 153 10.13 -1.38 1.34
N ASN A 154 11.23 -1.63 0.60
CA ASN A 154 12.22 -0.61 0.26
C ASN A 154 13.02 -1.03 -0.98
N HIS A 155 13.30 -0.09 -1.88
CA HIS A 155 14.26 -0.24 -2.99
C HIS A 155 14.78 1.14 -3.41
N SER A 156 15.91 1.17 -4.12
CA SER A 156 16.46 2.41 -4.68
C SER A 156 15.75 2.80 -5.97
N LEU A 157 15.69 4.10 -6.24
CA LEU A 157 15.14 4.68 -7.46
C LEU A 157 16.25 5.31 -8.31
N ARG A 158 16.09 5.26 -9.64
CA ARG A 158 16.98 5.90 -10.60
C ARG A 158 16.19 6.38 -11.82
N GLY A 159 16.50 7.58 -12.32
CA GLY A 159 15.84 8.17 -13.49
C GLY A 159 14.98 9.37 -13.16
N GLU A 160 14.12 9.74 -14.09
CA GLU A 160 13.37 10.99 -14.06
C GLU A 160 11.99 10.86 -14.72
N LEU A 161 11.10 11.76 -14.30
CA LEU A 161 9.79 11.98 -14.91
C LEU A 161 9.71 13.46 -15.30
N LYS A 162 9.27 13.72 -16.52
CA LYS A 162 8.78 15.02 -16.95
C LYS A 162 7.31 15.11 -16.55
N ILE A 163 6.95 16.08 -15.72
CA ILE A 163 5.58 16.34 -15.23
C ILE A 163 5.20 17.75 -15.68
N GLY A 164 4.38 17.85 -16.72
CA GLY A 164 4.10 19.12 -17.39
C GLY A 164 5.39 19.75 -17.94
N ALA A 165 5.73 20.94 -17.44
CA ALA A 165 6.95 21.65 -17.82
C ALA A 165 8.18 21.25 -17.00
N ASP A 166 7.99 20.64 -15.83
CA ASP A 166 9.06 20.34 -14.89
C ASP A 166 9.67 18.96 -15.16
N THR A 167 10.98 18.84 -14.94
CA THR A 167 11.67 17.55 -14.92
C THR A 167 12.07 17.23 -13.48
N VAL A 168 11.56 16.11 -12.99
CA VAL A 168 11.74 15.66 -11.62
C VAL A 168 12.60 14.41 -11.61
N THR A 169 13.73 14.47 -10.91
CA THR A 169 14.63 13.33 -10.74
C THR A 169 14.31 12.55 -9.47
N PHE A 170 14.44 11.23 -9.54
CA PHE A 170 14.38 10.33 -8.40
C PHE A 170 15.72 9.61 -8.16
N GLU A 171 16.81 10.15 -8.69
CA GLU A 171 18.16 9.58 -8.51
C GLU A 171 18.51 9.45 -7.02
N GLY A 172 18.87 8.24 -6.60
CA GLY A 172 19.17 7.95 -5.19
C GLY A 172 17.96 8.05 -4.26
N GLY A 173 16.74 8.11 -4.83
CA GLY A 173 15.49 8.08 -4.09
C GLY A 173 15.15 6.69 -3.55
N LYS A 174 14.05 6.61 -2.80
CA LYS A 174 13.54 5.38 -2.20
C LYS A 174 12.11 5.11 -2.65
N GLY A 175 11.82 3.84 -2.92
CA GLY A 175 10.50 3.40 -3.32
C GLY A 175 9.88 2.35 -2.41
N TYR A 176 8.56 2.31 -2.44
CA TYR A 176 7.69 1.34 -1.79
C TYR A 176 6.60 0.87 -2.74
N ILE A 177 6.24 -0.41 -2.69
CA ILE A 177 5.19 -0.99 -3.53
C ILE A 177 4.31 -1.92 -2.71
N GLU A 178 3.01 -1.72 -2.82
CA GLU A 178 1.98 -2.64 -2.34
C GLU A 178 0.89 -2.85 -3.41
N ASP A 179 0.04 -3.83 -3.18
CA ASP A 179 -1.07 -4.21 -4.04
C ASP A 179 -2.30 -4.48 -3.18
N ASP A 180 -3.44 -3.98 -3.62
CA ASP A 180 -4.75 -4.28 -3.04
C ASP A 180 -5.68 -4.80 -4.12
N TRP A 181 -6.35 -5.92 -3.83
CA TRP A 181 -7.33 -6.50 -4.75
C TRP A 181 -8.53 -7.08 -4.02
N GLY A 182 -9.68 -7.08 -4.68
CA GLY A 182 -10.90 -7.62 -4.10
C GLY A 182 -12.13 -6.93 -4.66
N ARG A 183 -13.17 -6.84 -3.84
CA ARG A 183 -14.46 -6.23 -4.23
C ARG A 183 -14.52 -4.76 -3.86
N SER A 184 -14.08 -4.40 -2.66
CA SER A 184 -14.15 -3.06 -2.09
C SER A 184 -13.13 -2.89 -0.97
N PHE A 185 -12.79 -1.63 -0.63
CA PHE A 185 -12.00 -1.36 0.56
C PHE A 185 -12.79 -1.65 1.85
N PRO A 186 -12.10 -1.91 2.97
CA PRO A 186 -12.74 -2.07 4.27
C PRO A 186 -13.59 -0.88 4.70
N GLU A 187 -14.66 -1.13 5.45
CA GLU A 187 -15.54 -0.09 6.03
C GLU A 187 -14.78 0.94 6.88
N ALA A 188 -13.67 0.53 7.49
CA ALA A 188 -12.76 1.40 8.22
C ALA A 188 -11.36 0.84 8.13
N TYR A 189 -10.38 1.71 7.87
CA TYR A 189 -8.98 1.34 7.83
C TYR A 189 -8.05 2.50 8.16
N ILE A 190 -6.84 2.14 8.60
CA ILE A 190 -5.70 3.01 8.82
C ILE A 190 -4.54 2.41 8.02
N TRP A 191 -3.89 3.25 7.23
CA TRP A 191 -2.67 2.88 6.53
C TRP A 191 -1.56 3.87 6.85
N MET A 192 -0.33 3.35 6.95
CA MET A 192 0.86 4.18 7.11
C MET A 192 2.08 3.54 6.46
N GLN A 193 2.94 4.37 5.88
CA GLN A 193 4.17 3.90 5.25
C GLN A 193 5.30 4.93 5.30
N SER A 194 6.53 4.50 5.61
CA SER A 194 7.72 5.33 5.38
C SER A 194 8.99 4.52 5.14
N ASN A 195 9.88 5.06 4.30
CA ASN A 195 11.26 4.59 4.08
C ASN A 195 12.33 5.57 4.57
N HIS A 196 11.91 6.68 5.16
CA HIS A 196 12.75 7.87 5.36
C HIS A 196 13.09 8.11 6.82
N PHE A 197 13.60 7.05 7.44
CA PHE A 197 14.22 7.05 8.75
C PHE A 197 15.73 7.38 8.64
N GLN A 198 16.40 7.62 9.76
CA GLN A 198 17.82 7.95 9.81
C GLN A 198 18.69 6.79 9.32
N GLU A 199 18.37 5.56 9.73
CA GLU A 199 19.11 4.37 9.31
C GLU A 199 18.63 3.89 7.93
N GLU A 200 19.57 3.83 6.98
CA GLU A 200 19.29 3.43 5.60
C GLU A 200 18.71 2.01 5.51
N GLY A 201 17.79 1.81 4.56
CA GLY A 201 17.08 0.54 4.40
C GLY A 201 15.94 0.32 5.40
N THR A 202 15.79 1.17 6.42
CA THR A 202 14.66 1.07 7.35
C THR A 202 13.34 1.40 6.65
N SER A 203 12.30 0.61 6.93
CA SER A 203 10.97 0.80 6.36
C SER A 203 9.89 0.38 7.34
N LEU A 204 8.83 1.18 7.42
CA LEU A 204 7.61 0.85 8.13
C LEU A 204 6.47 0.72 7.13
N ALA A 205 5.66 -0.32 7.28
CA ALA A 205 4.35 -0.47 6.66
C ALA A 205 3.33 -0.87 7.73
N VAL A 206 2.18 -0.21 7.73
CA VAL A 206 1.09 -0.40 8.70
C VAL A 206 -0.21 -0.47 7.91
N SER A 207 -0.97 -1.53 8.15
CA SER A 207 -2.37 -1.64 7.74
C SER A 207 -3.17 -2.14 8.95
N VAL A 208 -4.23 -1.41 9.31
CA VAL A 208 -5.22 -1.78 10.33
C VAL A 208 -6.59 -1.64 9.70
N ALA A 209 -7.44 -2.66 9.75
CA ALA A 209 -8.72 -2.62 9.08
C ALA A 209 -9.80 -3.42 9.82
N LYS A 210 -11.06 -3.04 9.59
CA LYS A 210 -12.22 -3.84 9.99
C LYS A 210 -12.37 -5.01 9.02
N ILE A 211 -12.20 -6.23 9.51
CA ILE A 211 -12.31 -7.45 8.72
C ILE A 211 -13.64 -8.15 9.05
N PRO A 212 -14.54 -8.36 8.07
CA PRO A 212 -15.74 -9.17 8.25
C PRO A 212 -15.40 -10.61 8.63
N TRP A 213 -16.15 -11.19 9.56
CA TRP A 213 -15.95 -12.56 10.02
C TRP A 213 -17.26 -13.26 10.37
N LEU A 214 -17.79 -14.08 9.46
CA LEU A 214 -18.93 -14.99 9.69
C LEU A 214 -20.10 -14.36 10.51
N GLY A 215 -20.58 -13.19 10.10
CA GLY A 215 -21.68 -12.48 10.77
C GLY A 215 -21.25 -11.50 11.87
N SER A 216 -19.96 -11.46 12.22
CA SER A 216 -19.34 -10.43 13.05
C SER A 216 -18.21 -9.73 12.27
N HIS A 217 -17.33 -9.03 13.00
CA HIS A 217 -16.11 -8.44 12.47
C HIS A 217 -15.02 -8.46 13.54
N PHE A 218 -13.76 -8.30 13.13
CA PHE A 218 -12.65 -8.07 14.04
C PHE A 218 -11.69 -7.02 13.48
N ARG A 219 -10.87 -6.44 14.36
CA ARG A 219 -9.78 -5.53 13.99
C ARG A 219 -8.58 -6.35 13.50
N GLY A 220 -8.43 -6.45 12.18
CA GLY A 220 -7.27 -7.05 11.54
C GLY A 220 -6.14 -6.05 11.40
N PHE A 221 -4.89 -6.50 11.47
CA PHE A 221 -3.75 -5.64 11.18
C PHE A 221 -2.56 -6.43 10.65
N ILE A 222 -1.76 -5.75 9.82
CA ILE A 222 -0.51 -6.22 9.23
C ILE A 222 0.49 -5.07 9.35
N ILE A 223 1.49 -5.24 10.20
CA ILE A 223 2.49 -4.21 10.49
C ILE A 223 3.88 -4.82 10.40
N GLY A 224 4.74 -4.18 9.62
CA GLY A 224 6.13 -4.58 9.41
C GLY A 224 7.09 -3.41 9.58
N LEU A 225 8.06 -3.57 10.48
CA LEU A 225 9.24 -2.70 10.54
C LEU A 225 10.44 -3.49 10.02
N LEU A 226 10.94 -3.14 8.83
CA LEU A 226 12.25 -3.56 8.36
C LEU A 226 13.28 -2.64 8.99
N TRP A 227 14.15 -3.18 9.83
CA TRP A 227 15.23 -2.43 10.48
C TRP A 227 16.45 -3.33 10.61
N ASN A 228 17.62 -2.83 10.23
CA ASN A 228 18.89 -3.56 10.26
C ASN A 228 18.79 -4.99 9.65
N GLY A 229 18.19 -5.08 8.45
CA GLY A 229 17.98 -6.33 7.71
C GLY A 229 16.93 -7.29 8.31
N THR A 230 16.32 -6.96 9.46
CA THR A 230 15.32 -7.79 10.13
C THR A 230 13.93 -7.20 9.97
N LEU A 231 12.97 -8.02 9.52
CA LEU A 231 11.56 -7.64 9.46
C LEU A 231 10.82 -8.04 10.75
N TYR A 232 10.54 -7.06 11.60
CA TYR A 232 9.72 -7.21 12.80
C TYR A 232 8.24 -7.15 12.41
N ARG A 233 7.55 -8.27 12.54
CA ARG A 233 6.18 -8.46 12.06
C ARG A 233 5.18 -8.53 13.22
N PHE A 234 4.14 -7.72 13.13
CA PHE A 234 2.99 -7.75 14.03
C PHE A 234 1.74 -7.92 13.18
N SER A 235 1.00 -9.01 13.39
CA SER A 235 -0.28 -9.19 12.73
C SER A 235 -1.29 -9.85 13.67
N SER A 236 -2.57 -9.60 13.41
CA SER A 236 -3.67 -10.25 14.15
C SER A 236 -3.60 -11.78 14.03
N TYR A 237 -3.02 -12.30 12.95
CA TYR A 237 -2.85 -13.73 12.70
C TYR A 237 -1.59 -14.35 13.31
N ASN A 238 -0.60 -13.56 13.77
CA ASN A 238 0.65 -14.10 14.33
C ASN A 238 0.71 -14.04 15.87
N GLY A 239 -0.44 -13.83 16.52
CA GLY A 239 -0.56 -13.70 17.97
C GLY A 239 -0.06 -12.37 18.52
N SER A 240 0.10 -11.36 17.66
CA SER A 240 0.28 -9.98 18.10
C SER A 240 -1.06 -9.37 18.51
N GLN A 241 -1.00 -8.34 19.33
CA GLN A 241 -2.12 -7.54 19.77
C GLN A 241 -1.84 -6.08 19.46
N LEU A 242 -2.91 -5.33 19.22
CA LEU A 242 -2.92 -3.88 19.06
C LEU A 242 -3.78 -3.33 20.20
N GLY A 243 -3.31 -2.30 20.90
CA GLY A 243 -4.09 -1.62 21.93
C GLY A 243 -3.73 -0.14 22.05
N GLY A 244 -4.60 0.60 22.75
CA GLY A 244 -4.41 2.03 22.98
C GLY A 244 -4.48 2.83 21.67
N LEU A 245 -5.35 2.43 20.74
CA LEU A 245 -5.58 3.17 19.51
C LEU A 245 -6.30 4.48 19.85
N VAL A 246 -5.63 5.58 19.60
CA VAL A 246 -6.15 6.94 19.73
C VAL A 246 -6.15 7.57 18.35
N LEU A 247 -7.31 8.11 17.98
CA LEU A 247 -7.55 8.83 16.75
C LEU A 247 -8.02 10.23 17.09
N ASN A 248 -7.20 11.21 16.75
CA ASN A 248 -7.53 12.64 16.79
C ASN A 248 -7.53 13.18 15.35
N GLU A 249 -8.03 14.39 15.14
CA GLU A 249 -8.19 14.98 13.79
C GLU A 249 -6.94 14.82 12.90
N ASN A 250 -5.74 15.08 13.45
CA ASN A 250 -4.47 15.01 12.72
C ASN A 250 -3.44 14.04 13.32
N GLN A 251 -3.84 13.16 14.23
CA GLN A 251 -2.91 12.24 14.89
C GLN A 251 -3.50 10.87 15.08
N ILE A 252 -2.71 9.86 14.76
CA ILE A 252 -3.02 8.44 15.01
C ILE A 252 -1.92 7.90 15.90
N SER A 253 -2.28 7.25 17.01
CA SER A 253 -1.28 6.59 17.85
C SER A 253 -1.81 5.27 18.39
N PHE A 254 -0.94 4.28 18.48
CA PHE A 254 -1.27 2.98 19.04
C PHE A 254 -0.01 2.21 19.41
N THR A 255 -0.20 1.12 20.14
CA THR A 255 0.87 0.17 20.48
C THR A 255 0.55 -1.19 19.91
N VAL A 256 1.53 -1.82 19.26
CA VAL A 256 1.47 -3.24 18.89
C VAL A 256 2.48 -4.05 19.67
N TYR A 257 2.12 -5.27 20.04
CA TYR A 257 2.98 -6.11 20.84
C TYR A 257 2.70 -7.60 20.67
N ASN A 258 3.72 -8.40 20.95
CA ASN A 258 3.60 -9.85 21.09
C ASN A 258 4.43 -10.30 22.31
N LYS A 259 4.73 -11.60 22.39
CA LYS A 259 5.52 -12.18 23.49
C LYS A 259 6.96 -11.65 23.56
N ARG A 260 7.53 -11.19 22.44
CA ARG A 260 8.96 -10.82 22.33
C ARG A 260 9.19 -9.32 22.19
N TYR A 261 8.29 -8.63 21.48
CA TYR A 261 8.47 -7.24 21.10
C TYR A 261 7.24 -6.39 21.39
N GLN A 262 7.47 -5.09 21.53
CA GLN A 262 6.45 -4.05 21.55
C GLN A 262 6.93 -2.91 20.65
N MET A 263 6.03 -2.30 19.90
CA MET A 263 6.30 -1.12 19.11
C MET A 263 5.21 -0.08 19.35
N ASP A 264 5.63 1.11 19.78
CA ASP A 264 4.76 2.27 19.93
C ASP A 264 4.87 3.08 18.61
N ILE A 265 3.74 3.43 18.01
CA ILE A 265 3.65 4.16 16.74
C ILE A 265 2.80 5.40 16.93
N THR A 266 3.29 6.54 16.44
CA THR A 266 2.53 7.79 16.35
C THR A 266 2.73 8.38 14.96
N ALA A 267 1.64 8.63 14.25
CA ALA A 267 1.63 9.39 13.00
C ALA A 267 0.98 10.75 13.22
N VAL A 268 1.62 11.81 12.74
CA VAL A 268 1.05 13.15 12.62
C VAL A 268 0.79 13.37 11.13
N MET A 269 -0.48 13.53 10.78
CA MET A 269 -0.94 13.71 9.41
C MET A 269 -0.46 15.06 8.89
N GLY A 270 0.05 15.08 7.65
CA GLY A 270 0.26 16.30 6.90
C GLY A 270 -0.99 16.70 6.13
N SER A 271 -0.79 17.41 5.03
CA SER A 271 -1.87 17.79 4.12
C SER A 271 -2.37 16.59 3.32
N ARG A 272 -3.67 16.57 3.02
CA ARG A 272 -4.32 15.39 2.41
C ARG A 272 -4.73 15.66 0.97
N GLY A 273 -4.38 14.74 0.08
CA GLY A 273 -4.93 14.64 -1.26
C GLY A 273 -6.12 13.68 -1.29
N ASN A 274 -6.99 13.84 -2.29
CA ASN A 274 -8.16 12.98 -2.45
C ASN A 274 -7.95 12.02 -3.60
N LEU A 275 -7.83 10.74 -3.30
CA LEU A 275 -7.79 9.66 -4.27
C LEU A 275 -9.19 9.09 -4.53
N LYS A 276 -9.35 8.46 -5.70
CA LYS A 276 -10.51 7.62 -6.00
C LYS A 276 -10.19 6.20 -5.52
N GLY A 277 -10.94 5.70 -4.54
CA GLY A 277 -10.87 4.31 -4.04
C GLY A 277 -12.11 3.50 -4.41
N PRO A 278 -12.04 2.16 -4.47
CA PRO A 278 -13.18 1.30 -4.79
C PRO A 278 -14.24 1.32 -3.68
N SER A 279 -15.53 1.35 -4.06
CA SER A 279 -16.68 1.36 -3.13
C SER A 279 -17.78 0.40 -3.57
N ASP A 280 -18.52 -0.14 -2.61
CA ASP A 280 -19.71 -0.97 -2.86
C ASP A 280 -20.94 -0.12 -3.30
N ILE A 281 -20.94 1.20 -3.02
CA ILE A 281 -22.11 2.08 -3.22
C ILE A 281 -21.97 2.93 -4.49
N GLN A 282 -20.80 3.52 -4.72
CA GLN A 282 -20.51 4.42 -5.84
C GLN A 282 -19.34 3.91 -6.69
N ILE A 283 -19.05 4.53 -7.83
CA ILE A 283 -17.92 4.08 -8.68
C ILE A 283 -16.60 4.25 -7.91
N PHE A 284 -16.45 5.35 -7.17
CA PHE A 284 -15.29 5.60 -6.32
C PHE A 284 -15.68 6.31 -5.02
N GLU A 285 -15.14 5.87 -3.88
CA GLU A 285 -15.10 6.65 -2.63
C GLU A 285 -13.89 7.59 -2.63
N ARG A 286 -13.99 8.71 -1.90
CA ARG A 286 -12.86 9.61 -1.70
C ARG A 286 -12.00 9.06 -0.57
N VAL A 287 -10.76 8.74 -0.90
CA VAL A 287 -9.74 8.29 0.04
C VAL A 287 -8.83 9.47 0.32
N SER A 288 -8.74 9.88 1.59
CA SER A 288 -7.99 11.06 2.00
C SER A 288 -6.62 10.64 2.53
N GLU A 289 -5.58 10.84 1.72
CA GLU A 289 -4.23 10.35 1.99
C GLU A 289 -3.24 11.53 2.12
N SER A 290 -2.39 11.49 3.14
CA SER A 290 -1.24 12.39 3.28
C SER A 290 0.03 11.65 2.89
N LEU A 291 0.86 12.26 2.04
CA LEU A 291 2.18 11.74 1.64
C LEU A 291 3.34 12.50 2.31
N ASP A 292 3.02 13.51 3.11
CA ASP A 292 3.91 14.41 3.85
C ASP A 292 3.73 14.29 5.37
N ALA A 293 3.19 13.16 5.84
CA ALA A 293 3.05 12.87 7.26
C ALA A 293 4.42 12.60 7.91
N THR A 294 4.42 12.65 9.24
CA THR A 294 5.57 12.26 10.07
C THR A 294 5.17 11.06 10.94
N ILE A 295 5.99 10.00 10.94
CA ILE A 295 5.75 8.81 11.77
C ILE A 295 6.90 8.61 12.77
N SER A 296 6.60 8.71 14.06
CA SER A 296 7.55 8.37 15.13
C SER A 296 7.33 6.93 15.59
N ILE A 297 8.42 6.17 15.75
CA ILE A 297 8.39 4.78 16.22
C ILE A 297 9.33 4.54 17.40
N LYS A 298 8.93 3.64 18.30
CA LYS A 298 9.80 3.09 19.35
C LYS A 298 9.61 1.57 19.44
N LEU A 299 10.63 0.81 19.04
CA LEU A 299 10.67 -0.64 19.15
C LEU A 299 11.37 -1.08 20.43
N TYR A 300 10.76 -2.00 21.16
CA TYR A 300 11.26 -2.57 22.39
C TYR A 300 11.33 -4.10 22.33
N ARG A 301 12.33 -4.67 23.00
CA ARG A 301 12.39 -6.10 23.35
C ARG A 301 11.87 -6.31 24.77
N LYS A 302 10.95 -7.24 24.95
CA LYS A 302 10.41 -7.63 26.26
C LYS A 302 11.36 -8.60 26.96
N LYS A 303 11.52 -8.44 28.28
CA LYS A 303 12.25 -9.36 29.18
C LYS A 303 11.52 -9.40 30.53
N GLY A 304 10.61 -10.36 30.70
CA GLY A 304 9.74 -10.41 31.88
C GLY A 304 8.77 -9.23 31.90
N SER A 305 8.71 -8.52 33.03
CA SER A 305 7.96 -7.26 33.18
C SER A 305 8.65 -6.05 32.54
N ASP A 306 9.95 -6.15 32.24
CA ASP A 306 10.74 -5.04 31.71
C ASP A 306 10.76 -5.02 30.18
N LYS A 307 11.05 -3.84 29.63
CA LYS A 307 11.30 -3.65 28.20
C LYS A 307 12.57 -2.86 27.94
N LYS A 308 13.40 -3.33 27.00
CA LYS A 308 14.61 -2.64 26.52
C LYS A 308 14.30 -1.97 25.19
N LEU A 309 14.54 -0.66 25.08
CA LEU A 309 14.46 0.04 23.80
C LEU A 309 15.54 -0.50 22.85
N LEU A 310 15.12 -0.91 21.66
CA LEU A 310 16.00 -1.37 20.59
C LEU A 310 16.23 -0.28 19.55
N TYR A 311 15.15 0.40 19.16
CA TYR A 311 15.18 1.37 18.08
C TYR A 311 14.15 2.47 18.34
N LYS A 312 14.52 3.71 18.07
CA LYS A 312 13.63 4.88 18.10
C LYS A 312 14.04 5.78 16.95
N ASP A 313 13.07 6.17 16.14
CA ASP A 313 13.31 7.07 15.02
C ASP A 313 12.03 7.76 14.60
N GLU A 314 12.18 8.74 13.71
CA GLU A 314 11.11 9.49 13.08
C GLU A 314 11.28 9.47 11.57
N GLY A 315 10.24 9.02 10.86
CA GLY A 315 10.22 8.90 9.42
C GLY A 315 9.50 10.08 8.78
N PHE A 316 10.18 10.78 7.87
CA PHE A 316 9.59 11.83 7.02
C PHE A 316 10.30 11.87 5.65
N PRO A 317 9.56 11.91 4.53
CA PRO A 317 8.10 11.95 4.44
C PRO A 317 7.45 10.57 4.60
N ALA A 318 6.23 10.56 5.12
CA ALA A 318 5.45 9.36 5.32
C ALA A 318 4.07 9.45 4.66
N GLY A 319 3.60 8.29 4.21
CA GLY A 319 2.22 8.07 3.82
C GLY A 319 1.42 7.79 5.09
N ALA A 320 0.26 8.40 5.26
CA ALA A 320 -0.65 8.10 6.35
C ALA A 320 -2.08 8.44 5.96
N GLU A 321 -3.02 7.60 6.42
CA GLU A 321 -4.44 7.82 6.26
C GLU A 321 -5.28 7.08 7.30
N ALA A 322 -6.48 7.58 7.53
CA ALA A 322 -7.52 6.95 8.31
C ALA A 322 -8.87 7.27 7.65
N ASN A 323 -9.52 6.27 7.09
CA ASN A 323 -10.74 6.42 6.31
C ASN A 323 -11.87 5.51 6.81
N GLY A 324 -13.10 5.89 6.50
CA GLY A 324 -14.30 5.12 6.84
C GLY A 324 -14.81 5.35 8.27
N ARG A 325 -15.55 4.38 8.80
CA ARG A 325 -16.19 4.45 10.14
C ARG A 325 -15.22 4.09 11.26
N LEU A 326 -14.28 4.99 11.55
CA LEU A 326 -13.14 4.73 12.42
C LEU A 326 -13.50 4.30 13.85
N GLU A 327 -14.71 4.61 14.32
CA GLU A 327 -15.19 4.22 15.65
C GLU A 327 -15.19 2.70 15.84
N VAL A 328 -15.36 1.94 14.75
CA VAL A 328 -15.36 0.46 14.76
C VAL A 328 -13.96 -0.14 14.93
N LEU A 329 -12.91 0.67 14.85
CA LEU A 329 -11.53 0.26 15.08
C LEU A 329 -11.06 0.55 16.51
N LEU A 330 -11.79 1.35 17.28
CA LEU A 330 -11.45 1.68 18.66
C LEU A 330 -11.72 0.50 19.60
N ASP A 331 -11.09 0.51 20.78
CA ASP A 331 -11.22 -0.55 21.79
C ASP A 331 -12.60 -0.58 22.48
#